data_AF-A0A1J3GYX6-F1
#
_entry.id   AF-A0A1J3GYX6-F1
#
_cell.length_a   1.000
_cell.length_b   1.000
_cell.length_c   1.000
_cell.angle_alpha   90.00
_cell.angle_beta   90.00
_cell.angle_gamma   90.00
#
_symmetry.space_group_name_H-M   'P 1'
#
loop_
_entity.id
_entity.type
_entity.pdbx_description
1 polymer ?
#
loop_
_entity_poly.entity_id
_entity_poly.type
_entity_poly.pdbx_seq_one_letter_code
_entity_poly.pdbx_strand_id
1 'polypeptide(L)'
;GVIRLDEDGVSRFLTSVATPRPYSLIIFFDAVYLHSNKELRLQEFRREFRIVSASFIANNSDGSNGTKLFFCEIDSKDSESLFYRFAVQSLPHICLLDPWMENLQDKSGLMEDGDLSGMAETMAEFVERRTNLAVGRIHRPPLLSKTLISVIAALIVVSTPILIKKFLKGETLLNDRRFWLYGAVFVYFFSVTGTMHNIIKEAPMYLRDHEDESKLVLFY
;
A
#
# COMPACT_ATOMS: atom_id res chain seq x y z
N GLY A 1 -7.12 11.33 -3.82
CA GLY A 1 -7.06 12.77 -3.54
C GLY A 1 -6.81 12.90 -2.06
N VAL A 2 -5.59 13.27 -1.68
CA VAL A 2 -5.19 13.45 -0.28
C VAL A 2 -4.75 14.90 -0.13
N ILE A 3 -5.25 15.56 0.91
CA ILE A 3 -4.98 16.97 1.18
C ILE A 3 -3.79 17.05 2.14
N ARG A 4 -2.70 17.71 1.75
CA ARG A 4 -1.61 18.03 2.68
C ARG A 4 -2.09 19.14 3.62
N LEU A 5 -2.03 18.88 4.92
CA LEU A 5 -2.40 19.86 5.94
C LEU A 5 -1.14 20.40 6.61
N ASP A 6 -1.00 21.71 6.54
CA ASP A 6 0.02 22.47 7.25
C ASP A 6 -0.61 23.13 8.49
N GLU A 7 0.20 23.84 9.29
CA GLU A 7 -0.28 24.52 10.51
C GLU A 7 -1.43 25.50 10.24
N ASP A 8 -1.33 26.27 9.15
CA ASP A 8 -2.39 27.18 8.68
C ASP A 8 -3.65 26.41 8.27
N GLY A 9 -3.49 25.24 7.67
CA GLY A 9 -4.61 24.36 7.31
C GLY A 9 -5.34 23.84 8.55
N VAL A 10 -4.61 23.34 9.54
CA VAL A 10 -5.18 22.85 10.79
C VAL A 10 -5.86 23.98 11.56
N SER A 11 -5.21 25.14 11.70
CA SER A 11 -5.83 26.27 12.41
C SER A 11 -7.12 26.72 11.73
N ARG A 12 -7.16 26.80 10.39
CA ARG A 12 -8.33 27.21 9.63
C ARG A 12 -9.46 26.19 9.60
N PHE A 13 -9.16 24.90 9.44
CA PHE A 13 -10.17 23.86 9.20
C PHE A 13 -10.54 23.05 10.45
N LEU A 14 -9.73 23.07 11.50
CA LEU A 14 -9.96 22.32 12.73
C LEU A 14 -10.20 23.23 13.94
N THR A 15 -9.37 24.26 14.13
CA THR A 15 -9.43 25.11 15.34
C THR A 15 -10.36 26.31 15.21
N SER A 16 -10.43 26.93 14.03
CA SER A 16 -11.21 28.14 13.80
C SER A 16 -12.70 27.88 13.49
N VAL A 17 -13.09 26.62 13.27
CA VAL A 17 -14.45 26.24 12.91
C VAL A 17 -15.22 25.80 14.15
N ALA A 18 -16.45 26.29 14.31
CA ALA A 18 -17.33 25.88 15.40
C ALA A 18 -17.71 24.40 15.28
N THR A 19 -17.70 23.69 16.42
CA THR A 19 -18.20 22.33 16.56
C THR A 19 -19.74 22.35 16.70
N PRO A 20 -20.48 21.43 16.04
CA PRO A 20 -20.03 20.34 15.18
C PRO A 20 -19.71 20.76 13.73
N ARG A 21 -18.67 20.15 13.17
CA ARG A 21 -18.24 20.40 11.77
C ARG A 21 -19.13 19.64 10.78
N PRO A 22 -19.39 20.16 9.57
CA PRO A 22 -20.18 19.44 8.56
C PRO A 22 -19.41 18.30 7.85
N TYR A 23 -18.20 17.96 8.33
CA TYR A 23 -17.31 16.98 7.74
C TYR A 23 -16.49 16.23 8.79
N SER A 24 -16.08 15.02 8.43
CA SER A 24 -15.09 14.20 9.14
C SER A 24 -13.77 14.19 8.39
N LEU A 25 -12.66 14.08 9.10
CA LEU A 25 -11.32 14.07 8.51
C LEU A 25 -10.58 12.81 8.95
N ILE A 26 -9.96 12.11 8.02
CA ILE A 26 -8.98 11.07 8.34
C ILE A 26 -7.60 11.63 8.06
N ILE A 27 -6.77 11.66 9.08
CA ILE A 27 -5.42 12.21 9.02
C ILE A 27 -4.42 11.06 9.12
N PHE A 28 -3.57 10.94 8.10
CA PHE A 28 -2.37 10.13 8.13
C PHE A 28 -1.17 11.00 8.51
N PHE A 29 -0.43 10.61 9.53
CA PHE A 29 0.81 11.27 9.91
C PHE A 29 1.99 10.60 9.20
N ASP A 30 2.73 11.39 8.42
CA ASP A 30 3.89 10.95 7.65
C ASP A 30 5.18 11.60 8.18
N ALA A 31 6.29 10.90 8.00
CA ALA A 31 7.62 11.40 8.27
C ALA A 31 8.57 10.93 7.18
N VAL A 32 8.93 11.84 6.27
CA VAL A 32 9.78 11.52 5.10
C VAL A 32 11.13 10.94 5.50
N TYR A 33 11.73 11.43 6.60
CA TYR A 33 13.02 10.93 7.09
C TYR A 33 12.95 9.48 7.61
N LEU A 34 11.75 8.95 7.91
CA LEU A 34 11.54 7.57 8.33
C LEU A 34 11.18 6.65 7.16
N HIS A 35 11.06 7.16 5.92
CA HIS A 35 10.79 6.31 4.75
C HIS A 35 11.94 5.34 4.45
N SER A 36 13.16 5.63 4.90
CA SER A 36 14.30 4.72 4.80
C SER A 36 14.19 3.51 5.73
N ASN A 37 13.37 3.61 6.80
CA ASN A 37 13.23 2.55 7.79
C ASN A 37 12.24 1.50 7.31
N LYS A 38 12.79 0.37 6.86
CA LYS A 38 12.00 -0.74 6.29
C LYS A 38 11.05 -1.41 7.30
N GLU A 39 11.33 -1.29 8.60
CA GLU A 39 10.49 -1.88 9.65
C GLU A 39 9.16 -1.15 9.81
N LEU A 40 9.17 0.17 9.69
CA LEU A 40 7.96 0.98 9.83
C LEU A 40 7.05 0.89 8.59
N ARG A 41 7.60 0.48 7.44
CA ARG A 41 6.89 0.34 6.14
C ARG A 41 6.04 1.58 5.77
N LEU A 42 6.40 2.76 6.27
CA LEU A 42 5.64 4.01 6.14
C LEU A 42 5.29 4.36 4.68
N GLN A 43 6.23 4.12 3.76
CA GLN A 43 6.00 4.35 2.35
C GLN A 43 4.90 3.45 1.76
N GLU A 44 4.78 2.21 2.25
CA GLU A 44 3.75 1.28 1.83
C GLU A 44 2.40 1.68 2.41
N PHE A 45 2.34 2.01 3.71
CA PHE A 45 1.13 2.56 4.33
C PHE A 45 0.60 3.79 3.61
N ARG A 46 1.49 4.70 3.26
CA ARG A 46 1.14 5.91 2.50
C ARG A 46 0.55 5.57 1.13
N ARG A 47 1.05 4.54 0.45
CA ARG A 47 0.50 4.07 -0.83
C ARG A 47 -0.89 3.48 -0.65
N GLU A 48 -1.08 2.62 0.35
CA GLU A 48 -2.37 2.00 0.66
C GLU A 48 -3.41 3.06 1.05
N PHE A 49 -3.05 4.01 1.91
CA PHE A 49 -3.89 5.14 2.26
C PHE A 49 -4.33 5.95 1.03
N ARG A 50 -3.41 6.17 0.08
CA ARG A 50 -3.75 6.82 -1.19
C ARG A 50 -4.72 5.99 -2.04
N ILE A 51 -4.58 4.65 -2.06
CA ILE A 51 -5.51 3.76 -2.76
C ILE A 51 -6.91 3.84 -2.15
N VAL A 52 -7.01 3.84 -0.82
CA VAL A 52 -8.29 4.02 -0.10
C VAL A 52 -8.92 5.37 -0.49
N SER A 53 -8.15 6.46 -0.42
CA SER A 53 -8.65 7.80 -0.79
C SER A 53 -9.13 7.88 -2.25
N ALA A 54 -8.43 7.22 -3.17
CA ALA A 54 -8.79 7.23 -4.59
C ALA A 54 -10.03 6.39 -4.85
N SER A 55 -10.14 5.24 -4.18
CA SER A 55 -11.31 4.35 -4.24
C SER A 55 -12.55 5.04 -3.67
N PHE A 56 -12.41 5.74 -2.53
CA PHE A 56 -13.50 6.51 -1.93
C PHE A 56 -14.04 7.57 -2.90
N ILE A 57 -13.16 8.35 -3.53
CA ILE A 57 -13.55 9.39 -4.50
C ILE A 57 -14.23 8.78 -5.72
N ALA A 58 -13.73 7.65 -6.22
CA ALA A 58 -14.34 6.98 -7.37
C ALA A 58 -15.76 6.48 -7.06
N ASN A 59 -15.95 5.93 -5.85
CA ASN A 59 -17.22 5.31 -5.44
C ASN A 59 -18.25 6.33 -4.92
N ASN A 60 -17.81 7.46 -4.36
CA ASN A 60 -18.66 8.48 -3.73
C ASN A 60 -18.65 9.83 -4.49
N SER A 61 -18.47 9.80 -5.82
CA SER A 61 -18.45 11.00 -6.67
C SER A 61 -19.82 11.66 -6.83
N ASP A 62 -20.90 10.89 -6.70
CA ASP A 62 -22.27 11.38 -6.68
C ASP A 62 -22.63 11.76 -5.25
N GLY A 63 -22.58 13.06 -4.96
CA GLY A 63 -22.71 13.64 -3.62
C GLY A 63 -23.86 13.03 -2.80
N SER A 64 -23.52 12.06 -1.96
CA SER A 64 -24.45 11.53 -0.98
C SER A 64 -24.74 12.64 0.03
N ASN A 65 -26.01 12.80 0.40
CA ASN A 65 -26.52 13.86 1.28
C ASN A 65 -26.08 13.70 2.76
N GLY A 66 -24.94 13.04 3.01
CA GLY A 66 -24.39 12.73 4.33
C GLY A 66 -23.21 13.61 4.76
N THR A 67 -22.62 13.28 5.91
CA THR A 67 -21.37 13.87 6.41
C THR A 67 -20.24 13.64 5.41
N LYS A 68 -19.56 14.71 5.00
CA LYS A 68 -18.48 14.63 4.02
C LYS A 68 -17.21 14.12 4.69
N LEU A 69 -16.53 13.16 4.06
CA LEU A 69 -15.26 12.63 4.55
C LEU A 69 -14.11 13.12 3.67
N PHE A 70 -13.05 13.64 4.28
CA PHE A 70 -11.82 14.00 3.57
C PHE A 70 -10.60 13.29 4.12
N PHE A 71 -9.69 12.95 3.20
CA PHE A 71 -8.43 12.29 3.48
C PHE A 71 -7.31 13.34 3.51
N CYS A 72 -6.57 13.38 4.61
CA CYS A 72 -5.54 14.36 4.87
C CYS A 72 -4.21 13.68 5.24
N GLU A 73 -3.12 14.36 4.94
CA GLU A 73 -1.75 13.95 5.29
C GLU A 73 -1.05 15.11 5.97
N ILE A 74 -0.38 14.83 7.09
CA ILE A 74 0.48 15.79 7.80
C ILE A 74 1.90 15.25 7.75
N ASP A 75 2.85 16.08 7.29
CA ASP A 75 4.26 15.73 7.24
C ASP A 75 4.99 16.34 8.43
N SER A 76 5.76 15.52 9.16
CA SER A 76 6.59 15.98 10.28
C SER A 76 7.57 17.08 9.88
N LYS A 77 8.07 17.07 8.64
CA LYS A 77 9.01 18.10 8.16
C LYS A 77 8.41 19.50 8.15
N ASP A 78 7.14 19.62 7.80
CA ASP A 78 6.49 20.91 7.61
C ASP A 78 5.84 21.43 8.90
N SER A 79 5.59 20.55 9.87
CA SER A 79 4.67 20.86 10.96
C SER A 79 4.86 19.99 12.21
N GLU A 80 6.09 19.99 12.75
CA GLU A 80 6.43 19.26 13.99
C GLU A 80 5.53 19.62 15.17
N SER A 81 5.08 20.88 15.27
CA SER A 81 4.16 21.33 16.32
C SER A 81 2.81 20.61 16.30
N LEU A 82 2.36 20.18 15.12
CA LEU A 82 1.09 19.44 14.97
C LEU A 82 1.21 18.03 15.57
N PHE A 83 2.36 17.38 15.45
CA PHE A 83 2.57 16.06 16.06
C PHE A 83 2.38 16.11 17.58
N TYR A 84 2.89 17.16 18.23
CA TYR A 84 2.64 17.40 19.65
C TYR A 84 1.18 17.74 19.93
N ARG A 85 0.53 18.53 19.07
CA ARG A 85 -0.87 18.94 19.25
C ARG A 85 -1.85 17.77 19.16
N PHE A 86 -1.56 16.80 18.31
CA PHE A 86 -2.30 15.55 18.16
C PHE A 86 -1.81 14.43 19.09
N ALA A 87 -0.82 14.71 19.96
CA ALA A 87 -0.21 13.75 20.88
C ALA A 87 0.29 12.46 20.21
N VAL A 88 0.85 12.57 18.99
CA VAL A 88 1.39 11.45 18.21
C VAL A 88 2.74 11.03 18.79
N GLN A 89 2.81 9.81 19.33
CA GLN A 89 4.03 9.28 19.97
C GLN A 89 4.79 8.28 19.11
N SER A 90 4.09 7.62 18.18
CA SER A 90 4.62 6.58 17.30
C SER A 90 4.04 6.72 15.90
N LEU A 91 4.78 6.20 14.91
CA LEU A 91 4.37 6.12 13.51
C LEU A 91 4.42 4.66 13.07
N PRO A 92 3.59 4.24 12.09
CA PRO A 92 2.54 5.02 11.40
C PRO A 92 1.34 5.34 12.30
N HIS A 93 0.72 6.50 12.09
CA HIS A 93 -0.44 6.94 12.90
C HIS A 93 -1.58 7.43 12.01
N ILE A 94 -2.77 6.87 12.22
CA ILE A 94 -4.00 7.27 11.52
C ILE A 94 -5.05 7.64 12.56
N CYS A 95 -5.58 8.84 12.44
CA CYS A 95 -6.61 9.37 13.31
C CYS A 95 -7.83 9.81 12.49
N LEU A 96 -9.02 9.39 12.93
CA LEU A 96 -10.29 9.94 12.47
C LEU A 96 -10.74 11.04 13.43
N LEU A 97 -10.98 12.22 12.87
CA LEU A 97 -11.59 13.34 13.56
C LEU A 97 -13.09 13.39 13.25
N ASP A 98 -13.88 13.12 14.29
CA ASP A 98 -15.33 13.20 14.20
C ASP A 98 -15.82 14.65 14.12
N PRO A 99 -17.02 14.87 13.55
CA PRO A 99 -17.68 16.18 13.48
C PRO A 99 -17.77 16.89 14.84
N TRP A 100 -17.93 16.10 15.90
CA TRP A 100 -18.22 16.54 17.27
C TRP A 100 -16.97 16.71 18.14
N MET A 101 -15.80 16.35 17.63
CA MET A 101 -14.58 16.32 18.43
C MET A 101 -13.98 17.73 18.59
N GLU A 102 -13.96 18.23 19.83
CA GLU A 102 -13.33 19.51 20.19
C GLU A 102 -11.85 19.33 20.56
N ASN A 103 -11.50 18.20 21.18
CA ASN A 103 -10.14 17.90 21.59
C ASN A 103 -9.41 17.06 20.55
N LEU A 104 -8.34 17.60 19.98
CA LEU A 104 -7.51 16.94 18.97
C LEU A 104 -6.62 15.82 19.54
N GLN A 105 -6.49 15.71 20.86
CA GLN A 105 -5.72 14.66 21.55
C GLN A 105 -6.57 13.46 21.97
N ASP A 106 -7.87 13.47 21.65
CA ASP A 106 -8.73 12.36 22.00
C ASP A 106 -8.33 11.10 21.22
N LYS A 107 -8.08 10.02 21.96
CA LYS A 107 -7.61 8.74 21.41
C LYS A 107 -8.75 7.88 20.86
N SER A 108 -10.01 8.29 21.05
CA SER A 108 -11.20 7.53 20.67
C SER A 108 -11.30 7.25 19.16
N GLY A 109 -10.73 8.13 18.33
CA GLY A 109 -10.72 8.06 16.87
C GLY A 109 -9.47 7.42 16.27
N LEU A 110 -8.61 6.81 17.08
CA LEU A 110 -7.37 6.17 16.60
C LEU A 110 -7.64 4.79 15.99
N MET A 111 -6.90 4.49 14.95
CA MET A 111 -6.80 3.14 14.40
C MET A 111 -5.82 2.33 15.26
N GLU A 112 -6.19 1.11 15.67
CA GLU A 112 -5.33 0.27 16.51
C GLU A 112 -4.13 -0.27 15.73
N ASP A 113 -2.98 -0.43 16.39
CA ASP A 113 -1.73 -0.89 15.76
C ASP A 113 -1.87 -2.28 15.10
N GLY A 114 -2.76 -3.13 15.59
CA GLY A 114 -3.06 -4.44 14.99
C GLY A 114 -3.80 -4.36 13.65
N ASP A 115 -4.60 -3.31 13.45
CA ASP A 115 -5.36 -3.09 12.21
C ASP A 115 -4.50 -2.39 11.13
N LEU A 116 -3.36 -1.83 11.54
CA LEU A 116 -2.33 -1.29 10.66
C LEU A 116 -1.57 -2.41 9.93
N SER A 117 -2.16 -3.55 9.59
CA SER A 117 -1.49 -4.62 8.82
C SER A 117 -1.23 -4.26 7.34
N GLY A 118 -1.27 -2.97 6.98
CA GLY A 118 -0.87 -2.47 5.66
C GLY A 118 -1.78 -2.90 4.52
N MET A 119 -3.03 -3.28 4.81
CA MET A 119 -4.03 -3.59 3.80
C MET A 119 -4.99 -2.41 3.67
N ALA A 120 -5.15 -1.86 2.47
CA ALA A 120 -6.19 -0.86 2.20
C ALA A 120 -7.60 -1.33 2.64
N GLU A 121 -7.84 -2.64 2.66
CA GLU A 121 -9.08 -3.27 3.12
C GLU A 121 -9.36 -2.99 4.61
N THR A 122 -8.38 -3.15 5.50
CA THR A 122 -8.57 -2.90 6.94
C THR A 122 -8.76 -1.42 7.23
N MET A 123 -8.05 -0.56 6.50
CA MET A 123 -8.25 0.89 6.57
C MET A 123 -9.66 1.28 6.10
N ALA A 124 -10.15 0.71 5.00
CA ALA A 124 -11.49 0.97 4.52
C ALA A 124 -12.55 0.50 5.55
N GLU A 125 -12.39 -0.69 6.12
CA GLU A 125 -13.28 -1.21 7.16
C GLU A 125 -13.30 -0.33 8.41
N PHE A 126 -12.13 0.15 8.86
CA PHE A 126 -12.03 1.11 9.97
C PHE A 126 -12.84 2.38 9.69
N VAL A 127 -12.71 2.94 8.48
CA VAL A 127 -13.45 4.14 8.06
C VAL A 127 -14.94 3.88 8.00
N GLU A 128 -15.37 2.76 7.41
CA GLU A 128 -16.78 2.37 7.30
C GLU A 128 -17.40 2.18 8.69
N ARG A 129 -16.70 1.48 9.59
CA ARG A 129 -17.16 1.22 10.96
C ARG A 129 -17.34 2.49 11.79
N ARG A 130 -16.47 3.49 11.60
CA ARG A 130 -16.48 4.72 12.40
C ARG A 130 -17.38 5.79 11.81
N THR A 131 -17.36 5.96 10.49
CA THR A 131 -18.11 7.04 9.81
C THR A 131 -19.49 6.60 9.33
N ASN A 132 -19.78 5.29 9.32
CA ASN A 132 -20.95 4.70 8.67
C ASN A 132 -21.07 5.04 7.17
N LEU A 133 -19.99 5.52 6.54
CA LEU A 133 -19.92 5.82 5.11
C LEU A 133 -19.25 4.66 4.39
N ALA A 134 -19.93 4.09 3.38
CA ALA A 134 -19.36 3.04 2.55
C ALA A 134 -18.21 3.59 1.68
N VAL A 135 -17.00 3.07 1.88
CA VAL A 135 -15.84 3.35 1.03
C VAL A 135 -15.99 2.62 -0.30
N GLY A 136 -16.61 1.44 -0.28
CA GLY A 136 -16.89 0.63 -1.46
C GLY A 136 -15.67 -0.17 -1.93
N ARG A 137 -15.74 -0.72 -3.14
CA ARG A 137 -14.68 -1.61 -3.67
C ARG A 137 -13.36 -0.86 -3.83
N ILE A 138 -12.29 -1.47 -3.35
CA ILE A 138 -10.92 -0.94 -3.43
C ILE A 138 -10.36 -1.16 -4.83
N HIS A 139 -10.08 -0.06 -5.52
CA HIS A 139 -9.53 -0.07 -6.87
C HIS A 139 -8.01 0.00 -6.80
N ARG A 140 -7.34 -1.16 -6.78
CA ARG A 140 -5.89 -1.23 -6.81
C ARG A 140 -5.38 -0.90 -8.22
N PRO A 141 -4.36 -0.03 -8.37
CA PRO A 141 -3.74 0.18 -9.67
C PRO A 141 -3.11 -1.12 -10.18
N PRO A 142 -3.09 -1.37 -11.50
CA PRO A 142 -2.45 -2.55 -12.04
C PRO A 142 -0.97 -2.57 -11.65
N LEU A 143 -0.48 -3.71 -11.15
CA LEU A 143 0.91 -3.89 -10.72
C LEU A 143 1.92 -3.66 -11.85
N LEU A 144 1.47 -3.83 -13.09
CA LEU A 144 2.25 -3.60 -14.29
C LEU A 144 1.94 -2.22 -14.86
N SER A 145 2.99 -1.43 -15.11
CA SER A 145 2.87 -0.16 -15.81
C SER A 145 2.19 -0.36 -17.16
N LYS A 146 1.32 0.56 -17.55
CA LYS A 146 0.61 0.52 -18.85
C LYS A 146 1.58 0.41 -20.04
N THR A 147 2.76 1.00 -19.93
CA THR A 147 3.82 0.88 -20.95
C THR A 147 4.39 -0.52 -21.03
N LEU A 148 4.63 -1.16 -19.89
CA LEU A 148 5.14 -2.54 -19.82
C LEU A 148 4.10 -3.51 -20.37
N ILE A 149 2.82 -3.32 -20.02
CA ILE A 149 1.70 -4.09 -20.60
C ILE A 149 1.69 -3.92 -22.13
N SER A 150 1.85 -2.69 -22.64
CA SER A 150 1.92 -2.43 -24.08
C SER A 150 3.12 -3.11 -24.74
N VAL A 151 4.30 -3.10 -24.10
CA VAL A 151 5.50 -3.76 -24.62
C VAL A 151 5.32 -5.28 -24.65
N ILE A 152 4.79 -5.88 -23.58
CA ILE A 152 4.48 -7.31 -23.52
C ILE A 152 3.48 -7.67 -24.62
N ALA A 153 2.40 -6.89 -24.76
CA ALA A 153 1.40 -7.12 -25.80
C ALA A 153 2.02 -7.04 -27.20
N ALA A 154 2.85 -6.03 -27.48
CA ALA A 154 3.56 -5.91 -28.75
C ALA A 154 4.50 -7.11 -29.01
N LEU A 155 5.24 -7.56 -28.00
CA LEU A 155 6.15 -8.69 -28.11
C LEU A 155 5.39 -10.01 -28.39
N ILE A 156 4.23 -10.20 -27.76
CA ILE A 156 3.34 -11.33 -28.04
C ILE A 156 2.84 -11.26 -29.49
N VAL A 157 2.35 -10.09 -29.93
CA VAL A 157 1.85 -9.91 -31.31
C VAL A 157 2.94 -10.17 -32.35
N VAL A 158 4.15 -9.69 -32.12
CA VAL A 158 5.30 -9.89 -33.04
C VAL A 158 5.79 -11.35 -33.01
N SER A 159 5.79 -12.01 -31.86
CA SER A 159 6.25 -13.40 -31.73
C SER A 159 5.24 -14.43 -32.25
N THR A 160 3.94 -14.12 -32.22
CA THR A 160 2.87 -15.00 -32.71
C THR A 160 3.09 -15.52 -34.14
N PRO A 161 3.34 -14.69 -35.17
CA PRO A 161 3.57 -15.18 -36.53
C PRO A 161 4.88 -15.97 -36.68
N ILE A 162 5.90 -15.69 -35.87
CA ILE A 162 7.17 -16.42 -35.88
C ILE A 162 6.97 -17.82 -35.29
N LEU A 163 6.23 -17.92 -34.18
CA LEU A 163 5.90 -19.17 -33.53
C LEU A 163 4.99 -20.05 -34.40
N ILE A 164 3.97 -19.47 -35.04
CA ILE A 164 3.09 -20.19 -35.98
C ILE A 164 3.89 -20.74 -37.18
N LYS A 165 4.78 -19.93 -37.77
CA LYS A 165 5.65 -20.39 -38.87
C LYS A 165 6.59 -21.51 -38.43
N LYS A 166 7.15 -21.44 -37.22
CA LYS A 166 7.99 -22.53 -36.66
C LYS A 166 7.17 -23.80 -36.39
N PHE A 167 5.95 -23.65 -35.90
CA PHE A 167 5.03 -24.77 -35.64
C PHE A 167 4.68 -25.52 -36.94
N LEU A 168 4.31 -24.79 -37.99
CA LEU A 168 3.99 -25.37 -39.31
C LEU A 168 5.19 -26.03 -40.00
N LYS A 169 6.42 -25.53 -39.75
CA LYS A 169 7.65 -26.13 -40.29
C LYS A 169 8.11 -27.40 -39.55
N GLY A 170 7.42 -27.81 -38.47
CA GLY A 170 7.80 -28.99 -37.69
C GLY A 170 9.05 -28.82 -36.82
N GLU A 171 9.67 -27.63 -36.81
CA GLU A 171 10.74 -27.24 -35.90
C GLU A 171 10.16 -26.72 -34.58
N THR A 172 9.36 -27.56 -33.92
CA THR A 172 8.78 -27.24 -32.62
C THR A 172 9.84 -27.36 -31.53
N LEU A 173 9.96 -26.33 -30.69
CA LEU A 173 10.78 -26.39 -29.46
C LEU A 173 10.38 -27.56 -28.57
N LEU A 174 9.11 -27.98 -28.60
CA LEU A 174 8.58 -29.14 -27.88
C LEU A 174 8.99 -30.49 -28.47
N ASN A 175 9.41 -30.54 -29.73
CA ASN A 175 9.87 -31.77 -30.39
C ASN A 175 11.39 -31.94 -30.30
N ASP A 176 12.13 -30.88 -29.95
CA ASP A 176 13.57 -30.97 -29.72
C ASP A 176 13.87 -31.67 -28.38
N ARG A 177 14.55 -32.82 -28.44
CA ARG A 177 14.97 -33.58 -27.26
C ARG A 177 15.84 -32.75 -26.31
N ARG A 178 16.57 -31.75 -26.82
CA ARG A 178 17.42 -30.88 -26.00
C ARG A 178 16.58 -30.00 -25.08
N PHE A 179 15.43 -29.49 -25.55
CA PHE A 179 14.53 -28.68 -24.74
C PHE A 179 13.98 -29.47 -23.55
N TRP A 180 13.55 -30.72 -23.78
CA TRP A 180 13.13 -31.62 -22.71
C TRP A 180 14.26 -31.99 -21.76
N LEU A 181 15.49 -32.16 -22.26
CA LEU A 181 16.65 -32.41 -21.42
C LEU A 181 16.94 -31.20 -20.51
N TYR A 182 16.93 -29.97 -21.05
CA TYR A 182 17.09 -28.76 -20.24
C TYR A 182 15.96 -28.61 -19.21
N GLY A 183 14.71 -28.89 -19.60
CA GLY A 183 13.56 -28.87 -18.68
C GLY A 183 13.70 -29.88 -17.54
N ALA A 184 14.12 -31.12 -17.85
CA ALA A 184 14.34 -32.15 -16.84
C ALA A 184 15.47 -31.79 -15.88
N VAL A 185 16.59 -31.27 -16.40
CA VAL A 185 17.72 -30.80 -15.59
C VAL A 185 17.28 -29.63 -14.70
N PHE A 186 16.50 -28.69 -15.23
CA PHE A 186 15.99 -27.55 -14.47
C PHE A 186 15.10 -28.00 -13.29
N VAL A 187 14.14 -28.89 -13.54
CA VAL A 187 13.26 -29.44 -12.48
C VAL A 187 14.08 -30.21 -11.45
N TYR A 188 15.08 -30.99 -11.88
CA TYR A 188 15.96 -31.71 -10.98
C TYR A 188 16.77 -30.75 -10.09
N PHE A 189 17.36 -29.70 -10.66
CA PHE A 189 18.09 -28.70 -9.88
C PHE A 189 17.20 -28.01 -8.85
N PHE A 190 15.99 -27.57 -9.23
CA PHE A 190 15.04 -26.99 -8.28
C PHE A 190 14.64 -27.98 -7.18
N SER A 191 14.45 -29.26 -7.53
CA SER A 191 14.13 -30.27 -6.54
C SER A 191 15.29 -30.53 -5.55
N VAL A 192 16.54 -30.52 -6.01
CA VAL A 192 17.72 -30.87 -5.18
C VAL A 192 18.23 -29.67 -4.37
N THR A 193 18.10 -28.45 -4.88
CA THR A 193 18.51 -27.21 -4.20
C THR A 193 17.63 -26.83 -3.00
N GLY A 194 16.62 -27.66 -2.66
CA GLY A 194 15.78 -27.45 -1.49
C GLY A 194 14.82 -26.27 -1.64
N THR A 195 14.56 -25.77 -2.86
CA THR A 195 13.56 -24.70 -3.07
C THR A 195 12.19 -25.12 -2.57
N MET A 196 11.84 -26.40 -2.70
CA MET A 196 10.60 -26.94 -2.14
C MET A 196 10.58 -26.89 -0.61
N HIS A 197 11.70 -27.19 0.06
CA HIS A 197 11.84 -27.07 1.51
C HIS A 197 11.68 -25.61 1.96
N ASN A 198 12.23 -24.68 1.17
CA ASN A 198 12.18 -23.25 1.44
C ASN A 198 10.76 -22.68 1.24
N ILE A 199 10.04 -23.12 0.20
CA ILE A 199 8.66 -22.72 -0.09
C ILE A 199 7.68 -23.22 0.99
N ILE A 200 7.84 -24.46 1.48
CA ILE A 200 6.92 -25.03 2.50
C ILE A 200 7.10 -24.35 3.86
N LYS A 201 8.31 -23.92 4.21
CA LYS A 201 8.61 -23.30 5.50
C LYS A 201 8.48 -21.77 5.51
N GLU A 202 8.11 -21.16 4.39
CA GLU A 202 8.08 -19.71 4.22
C GLU A 202 9.37 -19.03 4.73
N ALA A 203 10.53 -19.68 4.56
CA ALA A 203 11.72 -19.20 5.24
C ALA A 203 12.13 -17.85 4.64
N PRO A 204 12.31 -16.80 5.46
CA PRO A 204 12.63 -15.47 4.96
C PRO A 204 13.99 -15.52 4.26
N MET A 205 14.03 -15.02 3.02
CA MET A 205 15.24 -15.02 2.17
C MET A 205 16.40 -14.21 2.78
N TYR A 206 16.11 -13.39 3.80
CA TYR A 206 17.05 -12.54 4.52
C TYR A 206 16.65 -12.49 5.99
N LEU A 207 17.60 -12.77 6.88
CA LEU A 207 17.47 -12.51 8.32
C LEU A 207 18.38 -11.31 8.63
N ARG A 208 17.81 -10.26 9.27
CA ARG A 208 18.63 -9.17 9.82
C ARG A 208 19.33 -9.69 11.07
N ASP A 209 20.64 -9.53 11.12
CA ASP A 209 21.43 -9.87 12.30
C ASP A 209 20.98 -8.99 13.47
N HIS A 210 20.76 -9.59 14.64
CA HIS A 210 20.24 -8.88 15.82
C HIS A 210 21.31 -8.01 16.50
N GLU A 211 22.59 -8.32 16.28
CA GLU A 211 23.71 -7.56 16.88
C GLU A 211 24.25 -6.43 15.99
N ASP A 212 24.00 -6.43 14.66
CA ASP A 212 24.59 -5.45 13.74
C ASP A 212 23.64 -5.11 12.56
N GLU A 213 22.85 -4.05 12.70
CA GLU A 213 21.73 -3.66 11.80
C GLU A 213 22.14 -3.38 10.33
N SER A 214 23.43 -3.23 10.07
CA SER A 214 24.01 -2.91 8.76
C SER A 214 24.34 -4.15 7.91
N LYS A 215 24.34 -5.35 8.50
CA LYS A 215 24.81 -6.57 7.85
C LYS A 215 23.64 -7.48 7.50
N LEU A 216 23.35 -7.59 6.20
CA LEU A 216 22.41 -8.58 5.68
C LEU A 216 23.13 -9.93 5.58
N VAL A 217 22.78 -10.87 6.45
CA VAL A 217 23.27 -12.25 6.35
C VAL A 217 22.38 -12.99 5.36
N LEU A 218 22.96 -13.29 4.21
CA LEU A 218 22.37 -14.15 3.20
C LEU A 218 22.66 -15.60 3.59
N PHE A 219 21.61 -16.32 4.00
CA PHE A 219 21.60 -17.74 4.37
C PHE A 219 22.27 -18.08 5.71
N TYR A 220 21.61 -18.95 6.48
CA TYR A 220 22.20 -19.74 7.57
C TYR A 220 22.34 -21.19 7.09
#